data_AF-A0A7X2TF45-F1
#
_entry.id   AF-A0A7X2TF45-F1
#
_cell.length_a   1.000
_cell.length_b   1.000
_cell.length_c   1.000
_cell.angle_alpha   90.00
_cell.angle_beta   90.00
_cell.angle_gamma   90.00
#
_symmetry.space_group_name_H-M   'P 1'
#
loop_
_entity.id
_entity.type
_entity.pdbx_description
1 polymer ?
#
loop_
_entity_poly.entity_id
_entity_poly.type
_entity_poly.pdbx_seq_one_letter_code
_entity_poly.pdbx_strand_id
1 'polypeptide(L)'
;MFRRLLALAAATGAAIAVTAAVKTVSKKKEPEQKEDDDDSVNFIEIDSDDEDSSEQKKESSAEAKEYAPEVKEISELYPYLSLDYIEEQLKRNDAFNTEYPEDTLVTISHKALFDSEDLKGQFRTIAEQNGYEAKDLGEKECLAVHKMFTQNGAILSDIFNVANQVGCLKGSYEGYNIEA
;
A
#
# COMPACT_ATOMS: atom_id res chain seq x y z
N MET A 1 25.85 27.37 -38.53
CA MET A 1 24.38 27.45 -38.69
C MET A 1 23.87 26.06 -39.05
N PHE A 2 23.46 25.27 -38.07
CA PHE A 2 22.98 23.90 -38.29
C PHE A 2 21.46 23.91 -38.48
N ARG A 3 21.01 23.45 -39.65
CA ARG A 3 19.59 23.39 -40.03
C ARG A 3 18.95 22.16 -39.38
N ARG A 4 18.03 22.40 -38.44
CA ARG A 4 17.05 21.43 -37.94
C ARG A 4 15.91 21.31 -38.95
N LEU A 5 15.56 20.10 -39.34
CA LEU A 5 14.30 19.76 -40.00
C LEU A 5 13.83 18.41 -39.46
N LEU A 6 12.99 18.44 -38.43
CA LEU A 6 12.15 17.30 -38.07
C LEU A 6 10.77 17.55 -38.68
N ALA A 7 10.37 16.64 -39.57
CA ALA A 7 9.02 16.57 -40.11
C ALA A 7 8.10 15.95 -39.04
N LEU A 8 7.06 16.69 -38.64
CA LEU A 8 5.97 16.16 -37.83
C LEU A 8 4.75 16.06 -38.75
N ALA A 9 4.41 14.85 -39.17
CA ALA A 9 3.20 14.55 -39.92
C ALA A 9 2.07 14.19 -38.95
N ALA A 10 0.90 14.79 -39.21
CA ALA A 10 -0.32 14.72 -38.44
C ALA A 10 -0.99 13.33 -38.48
N ALA A 11 -1.61 12.94 -37.36
CA ALA A 11 -2.70 11.96 -37.30
C ALA A 11 -3.65 12.41 -36.18
N THR A 12 -4.75 13.10 -36.54
CA THR A 12 -6.12 12.57 -36.64
C THR A 12 -6.70 12.15 -35.30
N GLY A 13 -7.73 12.88 -34.88
CA GLY A 13 -8.30 12.80 -33.56
C GLY A 13 -9.28 11.65 -33.34
N ALA A 14 -9.66 11.53 -32.08
CA ALA A 14 -10.95 11.05 -31.61
C ALA A 14 -11.16 11.68 -30.23
N ALA A 15 -11.94 12.76 -30.17
CA ALA A 15 -12.44 13.30 -28.92
C ALA A 15 -13.55 12.37 -28.43
N ILE A 16 -13.30 11.60 -27.37
CA ILE A 16 -14.36 10.87 -26.66
C ILE A 16 -14.82 11.75 -25.51
N ALA A 17 -15.85 12.55 -25.78
CA ALA A 17 -16.59 13.24 -24.74
C ALA A 17 -17.60 12.26 -24.14
N VAL A 18 -17.39 11.81 -22.90
CA VAL A 18 -18.42 11.11 -22.13
C VAL A 18 -19.12 12.15 -21.27
N THR A 19 -20.22 12.71 -21.78
CA THR A 19 -21.12 13.55 -20.99
C THR A 19 -22.13 12.67 -20.27
N ALA A 20 -21.87 12.36 -19.00
CA ALA A 20 -22.88 11.79 -18.12
C ALA A 20 -23.87 12.89 -17.71
N ALA A 21 -25.02 12.96 -18.39
CA ALA A 21 -26.13 13.80 -18.01
C ALA A 21 -26.92 13.14 -16.86
N VAL A 22 -26.69 13.58 -15.62
CA VAL A 22 -27.55 13.22 -14.48
C VAL A 22 -28.83 14.02 -14.58
N LYS A 23 -29.93 13.35 -14.95
CA LYS A 23 -31.29 13.93 -14.95
C LYS A 23 -31.71 14.22 -13.50
N THR A 24 -31.73 15.49 -13.15
CA THR A 24 -32.42 16.02 -11.97
C THR A 24 -33.94 15.95 -12.18
N VAL A 25 -34.64 15.13 -11.40
CA VAL A 25 -36.08 15.28 -11.16
C VAL A 25 -36.26 15.87 -9.77
N SER A 26 -36.69 17.12 -9.74
CA SER A 26 -37.23 17.81 -8.57
C SER A 26 -38.61 17.25 -8.21
N LYS A 27 -38.93 17.01 -6.92
CA LYS A 27 -39.84 17.86 -6.12
C LYS A 27 -40.10 17.28 -4.70
N LYS A 28 -39.97 18.18 -3.71
CA LYS A 28 -40.24 18.08 -2.26
C LYS A 28 -41.66 17.61 -1.89
N LYS A 29 -41.80 16.89 -0.75
CA LYS A 29 -42.42 17.35 0.53
C LYS A 29 -42.81 16.18 1.46
N GLU A 30 -42.23 16.14 2.66
CA GLU A 30 -42.88 15.73 3.93
C GLU A 30 -44.06 16.68 4.27
N PRO A 31 -45.01 16.39 5.21
CA PRO A 31 -44.79 15.66 6.49
C PRO A 31 -45.94 14.75 7.08
N GLU A 32 -45.53 13.97 8.10
CA GLU A 32 -46.14 13.59 9.40
C GLU A 32 -47.36 12.65 9.63
N GLN A 33 -47.22 11.93 10.77
CA GLN A 33 -48.17 11.25 11.71
C GLN A 33 -48.36 9.71 11.55
N LYS A 34 -47.81 8.87 12.43
CA LYS A 34 -48.16 8.49 13.84
C LYS A 34 -49.29 7.44 13.93
N GLU A 35 -48.97 6.31 14.57
CA GLU A 35 -49.77 5.46 15.50
C GLU A 35 -48.89 4.22 15.80
N ASP A 36 -48.28 4.13 16.99
CA ASP A 36 -48.77 3.40 18.17
C ASP A 36 -48.73 1.88 17.97
N ASP A 37 -47.70 1.23 18.51
CA ASP A 37 -47.87 -0.08 19.12
C ASP A 37 -46.83 -0.30 20.24
N ASP A 38 -47.39 -0.76 21.36
CA ASP A 38 -46.83 -1.00 22.67
C ASP A 38 -45.97 -2.27 22.65
N ASP A 39 -44.66 -2.13 22.87
CA ASP A 39 -43.83 -3.26 23.30
C ASP A 39 -42.73 -2.76 24.22
N SER A 40 -43.07 -2.74 25.51
CA SER A 40 -42.15 -2.52 26.63
C SER A 40 -41.13 -3.65 26.71
N VAL A 41 -39.99 -3.50 26.03
CA VAL A 41 -38.81 -4.33 26.25
C VAL A 41 -38.12 -3.91 27.56
N ASN A 42 -38.48 -4.61 28.64
CA ASN A 42 -37.73 -4.61 29.89
C ASN A 42 -36.34 -5.22 29.64
N PHE A 43 -35.28 -4.45 29.86
CA PHE A 43 -33.92 -4.97 29.90
C PHE A 43 -33.81 -5.94 31.08
N ILE A 44 -33.48 -7.20 30.79
CA ILE A 44 -33.12 -8.18 31.82
C ILE A 44 -31.70 -7.83 32.25
N GLU A 45 -31.53 -7.35 33.49
CA GLU A 45 -30.24 -7.41 34.18
C GLU A 45 -29.96 -8.89 34.47
N ILE A 46 -29.05 -9.48 33.70
CA ILE A 46 -28.46 -10.78 34.04
C ILE A 46 -27.22 -10.46 34.86
N ASP A 47 -27.41 -10.35 36.18
CA ASP A 47 -26.35 -10.64 37.12
C ASP A 47 -26.16 -12.16 37.12
N SER A 48 -25.10 -12.60 36.48
CA SER A 48 -24.56 -13.95 36.66
C SER A 48 -23.13 -13.79 37.09
N ASP A 49 -22.97 -13.55 38.39
CA ASP A 49 -21.85 -14.07 39.15
C ASP A 49 -21.81 -15.58 38.95
N ASP A 50 -20.91 -16.04 38.09
CA ASP A 50 -20.36 -17.39 38.16
C ASP A 50 -18.85 -17.28 38.05
N GLU A 51 -18.22 -17.94 39.01
CA GLU A 51 -16.81 -17.85 39.33
C GLU A 51 -15.90 -18.43 38.23
N ASP A 52 -14.66 -17.94 38.26
CA ASP A 52 -13.46 -18.65 37.81
C ASP A 52 -13.18 -18.73 36.30
N SER A 53 -12.63 -17.64 35.79
CA SER A 53 -11.43 -17.73 34.96
C SER A 53 -10.59 -16.49 35.22
N SER A 54 -9.67 -16.60 36.17
CA SER A 54 -8.54 -15.68 36.26
C SER A 54 -7.60 -15.92 35.07
N GLU A 55 -8.04 -15.58 33.87
CA GLU A 55 -7.12 -15.19 32.82
C GLU A 55 -6.58 -13.84 33.25
N GLN A 56 -5.39 -13.87 33.88
CA GLN A 56 -4.52 -12.72 33.92
C GLN A 56 -4.39 -12.20 32.48
N LYS A 57 -5.23 -11.22 32.12
CA LYS A 57 -4.84 -10.15 31.21
C LYS A 57 -3.56 -9.58 31.82
N LYS A 58 -2.42 -10.13 31.39
CA LYS A 58 -1.22 -9.35 31.22
C LYS A 58 -1.63 -8.26 30.24
N GLU A 59 -2.17 -7.17 30.77
CA GLU A 59 -1.85 -5.85 30.27
C GLU A 59 -0.32 -5.76 30.40
N SER A 60 0.38 -6.29 29.40
CA SER A 60 1.70 -5.78 29.10
C SER A 60 1.45 -4.33 28.78
N SER A 61 1.64 -3.49 29.79
CA SER A 61 1.96 -2.07 29.66
C SER A 61 3.26 -1.97 28.84
N ALA A 62 3.18 -2.35 27.57
CA ALA A 62 4.12 -1.89 26.57
C ALA A 62 3.77 -0.41 26.43
N GLU A 63 4.64 0.44 26.96
CA GLU A 63 4.64 1.85 26.58
C GLU A 63 4.51 1.90 25.06
N ALA A 64 3.40 2.45 24.58
CA ALA A 64 3.16 2.56 23.16
C ALA A 64 4.32 3.37 22.58
N LYS A 65 5.19 2.71 21.81
CA LYS A 65 6.35 3.35 21.20
C LYS A 65 5.88 4.59 20.46
N GLU A 66 6.43 5.74 20.82
CA GLU A 66 6.11 7.00 20.16
C GLU A 66 6.90 7.07 18.85
N TYR A 67 6.18 7.11 17.73
CA TYR A 67 6.76 7.24 16.40
C TYR A 67 6.78 8.71 15.96
N ALA A 68 7.84 9.07 15.25
CA ALA A 68 7.98 10.39 14.63
C ALA A 68 6.79 10.70 13.68
N PRO A 69 6.40 11.98 13.52
CA PRO A 69 5.29 12.37 12.63
C PRO A 69 5.44 11.81 11.21
N GLU A 70 6.65 11.83 10.66
CA GLU A 70 6.95 11.36 9.31
C GLU A 70 6.65 9.87 9.15
N VAL A 71 6.92 9.05 10.17
CA VAL A 71 6.61 7.61 10.16
C VAL A 71 5.10 7.38 10.10
N LYS A 72 4.32 8.22 10.79
CA LYS A 72 2.84 8.15 10.77
C LYS A 72 2.30 8.56 9.41
N GLU A 73 2.80 9.65 8.83
CA GLU A 73 2.41 10.10 7.48
C GLU A 73 2.71 9.02 6.42
N ILE A 74 3.89 8.41 6.46
CA ILE A 74 4.27 7.33 5.54
C ILE A 74 3.35 6.11 5.73
N SER A 75 2.93 5.80 6.97
CA SER A 75 2.03 4.66 7.23
C SER A 75 0.64 4.84 6.63
N GLU A 76 0.19 6.07 6.42
CA GLU A 76 -1.07 6.35 5.74
C GLU A 76 -0.98 6.05 4.23
N LEU A 77 0.22 6.22 3.63
CA LEU A 77 0.50 5.89 2.23
C LEU A 77 0.77 4.40 2.02
N TYR A 78 1.38 3.75 3.01
CA TYR A 78 1.76 2.34 2.98
C TYR A 78 1.10 1.54 4.12
N PRO A 79 -0.23 1.36 4.07
CA PRO A 79 -1.02 0.83 5.18
C PRO A 79 -0.74 -0.63 5.52
N TYR A 80 -0.02 -1.36 4.66
CA TYR A 80 0.35 -2.75 4.89
C TYR A 80 1.75 -2.91 5.50
N LEU A 81 2.45 -1.80 5.77
CA LEU A 81 3.75 -1.81 6.44
C LEU A 81 3.60 -1.52 7.93
N SER A 82 4.42 -2.18 8.76
CA SER A 82 4.48 -1.86 10.18
C SER A 82 5.22 -0.54 10.41
N LEU A 83 4.84 0.20 11.46
CA LEU A 83 5.52 1.45 11.85
C LEU A 83 7.00 1.21 12.17
N ASP A 84 7.35 0.07 12.76
CA ASP A 84 8.73 -0.33 13.02
C ASP A 84 9.54 -0.48 11.73
N TYR A 85 8.98 -1.15 10.72
CA TYR A 85 9.65 -1.33 9.43
C TYR A 85 9.84 0.01 8.71
N ILE A 86 8.82 0.86 8.70
CA ILE A 86 8.90 2.21 8.11
C ILE A 86 10.02 3.01 8.79
N GLU A 87 10.05 3.03 10.13
CA GLU A 87 11.05 3.76 10.89
C GLU A 87 12.47 3.23 10.61
N GLU A 88 12.64 1.91 10.54
CA GLU A 88 13.93 1.28 10.23
C GLU A 88 14.45 1.68 8.86
N GLN A 89 13.61 1.60 7.81
CA GLN A 89 14.05 1.97 6.47
C GLN A 89 14.25 3.48 6.31
N LEU A 90 13.43 4.30 6.98
CA LEU A 90 13.58 5.76 6.94
C LEU A 90 14.93 6.21 7.53
N LYS A 91 15.40 5.57 8.61
CA LYS A 91 16.73 5.81 9.19
C LYS A 91 17.89 5.50 8.22
N ARG A 92 17.65 4.68 7.18
CA ARG A 92 18.65 4.31 6.17
C ARG A 92 18.64 5.21 4.95
N ASN A 93 17.67 6.13 4.82
CA ASN A 93 17.51 6.95 3.62
C ASN A 93 18.76 7.79 3.30
N ASP A 94 19.35 8.42 4.32
CA ASP A 94 20.56 9.22 4.16
C ASP A 94 21.75 8.37 3.70
N ALA A 95 21.84 7.13 4.17
CA ALA A 95 22.85 6.19 3.74
C ALA A 95 22.65 5.80 2.26
N PHE A 96 21.42 5.49 1.83
CA PHE A 96 21.14 5.20 0.41
C PHE A 96 21.54 6.36 -0.50
N ASN A 97 21.19 7.59 -0.13
CA ASN A 97 21.52 8.78 -0.91
C ASN A 97 23.04 9.07 -0.95
N THR A 98 23.78 8.65 0.08
CA THR A 98 25.24 8.79 0.14
C THR A 98 25.96 7.70 -0.66
N GLU A 99 25.51 6.45 -0.53
CA GLU A 99 26.08 5.28 -1.22
C GLU A 99 25.75 5.28 -2.72
N TYR A 100 24.56 5.77 -3.08
CA TYR A 100 24.07 5.85 -4.45
C TYR A 100 23.64 7.30 -4.78
N PRO A 101 24.60 8.20 -5.08
CA PRO A 101 24.31 9.59 -5.44
C PRO A 101 23.38 9.70 -6.63
N GLU A 102 22.74 10.86 -6.82
CA GLU A 102 21.82 11.11 -7.94
C GLU A 102 22.42 10.75 -9.31
N ASP A 103 21.57 10.31 -10.23
CA ASP A 103 21.92 9.81 -11.57
C ASP A 103 22.82 8.56 -11.59
N THR A 104 22.93 7.83 -10.48
CA THR A 104 23.55 6.49 -10.46
C THR A 104 22.54 5.46 -10.98
N LEU A 105 22.96 4.63 -11.94
CA LEU A 105 22.14 3.52 -12.41
C LEU A 105 22.25 2.36 -11.41
N VAL A 106 21.16 2.03 -10.74
CA VAL A 106 21.11 0.91 -9.78
C VAL A 106 20.15 -0.17 -10.25
N THR A 107 20.40 -1.39 -9.78
CA THR A 107 19.51 -2.54 -9.91
C THR A 107 19.12 -2.99 -8.51
N ILE A 108 17.83 -2.92 -8.19
CA ILE A 108 17.27 -3.31 -6.89
C ILE A 108 16.54 -4.63 -7.09
N SER A 109 16.89 -5.63 -6.30
CA SER A 109 16.23 -6.94 -6.30
C SER A 109 15.47 -7.12 -5.00
N HIS A 110 14.19 -7.45 -5.09
CA HIS A 110 13.27 -7.61 -3.96
C HIS A 110 12.83 -9.06 -3.86
N LYS A 111 12.99 -9.67 -2.68
CA LYS A 111 12.58 -11.06 -2.43
C LYS A 111 11.27 -11.09 -1.66
N ALA A 112 10.31 -11.87 -2.16
CA ALA A 112 9.00 -12.05 -1.55
C ALA A 112 8.59 -13.53 -1.51
N LEU A 113 7.83 -13.89 -0.48
CA LEU A 113 7.25 -15.22 -0.27
C LEU A 113 5.74 -15.14 -0.23
N PHE A 114 5.07 -16.10 -0.86
CA PHE A 114 3.62 -16.22 -0.90
C PHE A 114 3.17 -17.64 -0.56
N ASP A 115 2.04 -17.75 0.13
CA ASP A 115 1.49 -19.06 0.51
C ASP A 115 0.73 -19.78 -0.59
N SER A 116 0.42 -19.09 -1.69
CA SER A 116 -0.23 -19.69 -2.86
C SER A 116 0.40 -19.20 -4.16
N GLU A 117 0.37 -20.07 -5.18
CA GLU A 117 0.84 -19.71 -6.52
C GLU A 117 -0.03 -18.62 -7.16
N ASP A 118 -1.31 -18.54 -6.82
CA ASP A 118 -2.21 -17.49 -7.32
C ASP A 118 -1.76 -16.10 -6.84
N LEU A 119 -1.53 -15.92 -5.53
CA LEU A 119 -1.05 -14.65 -4.97
C LEU A 119 0.34 -14.28 -5.52
N LYS A 120 1.23 -15.26 -5.68
CA LYS A 120 2.53 -15.07 -6.33
C LYS A 120 2.38 -14.59 -7.77
N GLY A 121 1.48 -15.21 -8.52
CA GLY A 121 1.17 -14.83 -9.91
C GLY A 121 0.57 -13.42 -10.01
N GLN A 122 -0.30 -13.04 -9.07
CA GLN A 122 -0.83 -11.67 -8.97
C GLN A 122 0.28 -10.65 -8.69
N PHE A 123 1.15 -10.92 -7.71
CA PHE A 123 2.31 -10.07 -7.41
C PHE A 123 3.18 -9.87 -8.64
N ARG A 124 3.54 -10.98 -9.31
CA ARG A 124 4.33 -10.98 -10.54
C ARG A 124 3.70 -10.11 -11.62
N THR A 125 2.41 -10.31 -11.90
CA THR A 125 1.67 -9.56 -12.93
C THR A 125 1.71 -8.06 -12.65
N ILE A 126 1.45 -7.66 -11.40
CA ILE A 126 1.46 -6.25 -11.02
C ILE A 126 2.88 -5.68 -11.07
N ALA A 127 3.89 -6.44 -10.62
CA ALA A 127 5.29 -6.01 -10.68
C ALA A 127 5.73 -5.76 -12.14
N GLU A 128 5.45 -6.69 -13.04
CA GLU A 128 5.74 -6.53 -14.48
C GLU A 128 5.01 -5.33 -15.09
N GLN A 129 3.76 -5.08 -14.71
CA GLN A 129 2.99 -3.91 -15.14
C GLN A 129 3.57 -2.58 -14.65
N ASN A 130 4.29 -2.57 -13.53
CA ASN A 130 4.93 -1.39 -12.95
C ASN A 130 6.41 -1.26 -13.32
N GLY A 131 6.89 -2.06 -14.29
CA GLY A 131 8.25 -1.93 -14.84
C GLY A 131 9.32 -2.77 -14.15
N TYR A 132 8.94 -3.72 -13.29
CA TYR A 132 9.86 -4.67 -12.68
C TYR A 132 10.02 -5.92 -13.57
N GLU A 133 11.20 -6.52 -13.61
CA GLU A 133 11.36 -7.89 -14.06
C GLU A 133 11.03 -8.84 -12.90
N ALA A 134 10.03 -9.70 -13.05
CA ALA A 134 9.67 -10.66 -12.02
C ALA A 134 10.07 -12.10 -12.40
N LYS A 135 10.67 -12.82 -11.46
CA LYS A 135 11.21 -14.17 -11.64
C LYS A 135 10.78 -15.07 -10.49
N ASP A 136 10.32 -16.28 -10.81
CA ASP A 136 10.04 -17.28 -9.80
C ASP A 136 11.34 -17.97 -9.38
N LEU A 137 11.62 -18.00 -8.07
CA LEU A 137 12.78 -18.70 -7.50
C LEU A 137 12.40 -20.06 -6.91
N GLY A 138 11.10 -20.31 -6.73
CA GLY A 138 10.55 -21.58 -6.28
C GLY A 138 9.03 -21.56 -6.26
N GLU A 139 8.43 -22.56 -5.60
CA GLU A 139 6.96 -22.67 -5.49
C GLU A 139 6.34 -21.45 -4.78
N LYS A 140 6.98 -20.99 -3.70
CA LYS A 140 6.50 -19.87 -2.88
C LYS A 140 7.27 -18.57 -3.08
N GLU A 141 8.43 -18.62 -3.72
CA GLU A 141 9.37 -17.50 -3.75
C GLU A 141 9.37 -16.79 -5.10
N CYS A 142 9.31 -15.46 -5.05
CA CYS A 142 9.39 -14.58 -6.20
C CYS A 142 10.45 -13.49 -5.97
N LEU A 143 11.14 -13.12 -7.05
CA LEU A 143 12.07 -12.01 -7.09
C LEU A 143 11.54 -10.95 -8.05
N ALA A 144 11.35 -9.72 -7.59
CA ALA A 144 11.08 -8.57 -8.45
C ALA A 144 12.35 -7.73 -8.57
N VAL A 145 12.75 -7.37 -9.78
CA VAL A 145 13.99 -6.64 -10.05
C VAL A 145 13.67 -5.34 -10.78
N HIS A 146 14.10 -4.22 -10.24
CA HIS A 146 13.92 -2.90 -10.82
C HIS A 146 15.27 -2.29 -11.19
N LYS A 147 15.35 -1.72 -12.39
CA LYS A 147 16.53 -0.96 -12.82
C LYS A 147 16.15 0.49 -13.02
N MET A 148 16.79 1.39 -12.28
CA MET A 148 16.42 2.80 -12.23
C MET A 148 17.63 3.70 -12.00
N PHE A 149 17.51 4.97 -12.42
CA PHE A 149 18.45 6.01 -12.01
C PHE A 149 18.03 6.56 -10.64
N THR A 150 19.00 6.74 -9.75
CA THR A 150 18.76 7.25 -8.41
C THR A 150 18.41 8.73 -8.40
N GLN A 151 17.47 9.06 -7.53
CA GLN A 151 17.12 10.42 -7.10
C GLN A 151 16.93 10.36 -5.59
N ASN A 152 16.94 11.52 -4.93
CA ASN A 152 16.74 11.57 -3.48
C ASN A 152 15.45 10.84 -3.05
N GLY A 153 15.61 9.82 -2.20
CA GLY A 153 14.50 9.02 -1.66
C GLY A 153 13.89 8.00 -2.63
N ALA A 154 14.41 7.89 -3.86
CA ALA A 154 13.85 6.99 -4.86
C ALA A 154 14.04 5.51 -4.50
N ILE A 155 15.19 5.15 -3.94
CA ILE A 155 15.46 3.78 -3.42
C ILE A 155 14.50 3.43 -2.29
N LEU A 156 14.32 4.33 -1.32
CA LEU A 156 13.41 4.10 -0.19
C LEU A 156 11.97 3.93 -0.66
N SER A 157 11.53 4.79 -1.60
CA SER A 157 10.19 4.74 -2.19
C SER A 157 9.95 3.41 -2.91
N ASP A 158 10.94 2.93 -3.67
CA ASP A 158 10.88 1.65 -4.37
C ASP A 158 10.75 0.47 -3.39
N ILE A 159 11.54 0.45 -2.31
CA ILE A 159 11.44 -0.54 -1.23
C ILE A 159 10.03 -0.54 -0.61
N PHE A 160 9.49 0.63 -0.27
CA PHE A 160 8.15 0.73 0.32
C PHE A 160 7.05 0.31 -0.64
N ASN A 161 7.13 0.69 -1.92
CA ASN A 161 6.17 0.29 -2.93
C ASN A 161 6.06 -1.24 -3.02
N VAL A 162 7.20 -1.92 -3.16
CA VAL A 162 7.22 -3.38 -3.29
C VAL A 162 6.82 -4.06 -1.99
N ALA A 163 7.38 -3.65 -0.85
CA ALA A 163 7.05 -4.26 0.44
C ALA A 163 5.55 -4.11 0.79
N ASN A 164 4.96 -2.94 0.53
CA ASN A 164 3.54 -2.69 0.77
C ASN A 164 2.66 -3.52 -0.17
N GLN A 165 3.06 -3.68 -1.43
CA GLN A 165 2.34 -4.55 -2.37
C GLN A 165 2.38 -6.02 -1.93
N VAL A 166 3.53 -6.49 -1.43
CA VAL A 166 3.66 -7.84 -0.86
C VAL A 166 2.72 -8.00 0.34
N GLY A 167 2.71 -7.03 1.27
CA GLY A 167 1.80 -7.02 2.42
C GLY A 167 0.32 -6.99 2.04
N CYS A 168 -0.05 -6.21 1.01
CA CYS A 168 -1.40 -6.16 0.45
C CYS A 168 -1.87 -7.52 -0.06
N LEU A 169 -0.97 -8.27 -0.69
CA LEU A 169 -1.22 -9.62 -1.18
C LEU A 169 -1.00 -10.71 -0.12
N LYS A 170 -0.89 -10.33 1.16
CA LYS A 170 -0.67 -11.22 2.31
C LYS A 170 0.59 -12.09 2.17
N GLY A 171 1.60 -11.60 1.47
CA GLY A 171 2.91 -12.23 1.39
C GLY A 171 3.86 -11.78 2.52
N SER A 172 5.03 -12.41 2.57
CA SER A 172 6.16 -11.99 3.42
C SER A 172 7.21 -11.32 2.57
N TYR A 173 7.61 -10.10 2.95
CA TYR A 173 8.69 -9.37 2.31
C TYR A 173 10.01 -9.70 3.02
N GLU A 174 10.92 -10.38 2.31
CA GLU A 174 12.15 -10.91 2.91
C GLU A 174 13.32 -9.93 2.85
N GLY A 175 13.19 -8.86 2.06
CA GLY A 175 14.18 -7.80 1.93
C GLY A 175 14.58 -7.51 0.49
N TYR A 176 15.69 -6.79 0.36
CA TYR A 176 16.21 -6.31 -0.92
C TYR A 176 17.74 -6.36 -0.98
N ASN A 177 18.25 -6.33 -2.21
CA ASN A 177 19.67 -6.15 -2.54
C ASN A 177 19.81 -5.04 -3.58
N ILE A 178 20.85 -4.20 -3.44
CA ILE A 178 21.11 -3.07 -4.36
C ILE A 178 22.48 -3.25 -4.98
N GLU A 179 22.52 -3.22 -6.31
CA GLU A 179 23.74 -3.30 -7.13
C GLU A 179 23.85 -2.06 -8.02
N ALA A 180 25.06 -1.51 -8.19
CA ALA A 180 25.36 -0.35 -9.02
C ALA A 180 26.43 -0.67 -10.07
#